data_AF-A0A3B8V4K5-F1
#
_entry.id   AF-A0A3B8V4K5-F1
#
_cell.length_a   1.000
_cell.length_b   1.000
_cell.length_c   1.000
_cell.angle_alpha   90.00
_cell.angle_beta   90.00
_cell.angle_gamma   90.00
#
_symmetry.space_group_name_H-M   'P 1'
#
loop_
_entity.id
_entity.type
_entity.pdbx_description
1 polymer ?
#
loop_
_entity_poly.entity_id
_entity_poly.type
_entity_poly.pdbx_seq_one_letter_code
_entity_poly.pdbx_strand_id
1 'polypeptide(L)'
;MDSGSSVTIRVSGNPPREHIVKMRRKTSGDSIASNSTKTLGAASVLALLASVGGCDDPGSVSKVSSTEWRSRAAENLAADASCTACHEAGTDVRRRLGVSPAPLILGANGVGGRLSPAAIRTRVRGHGAESGLRMPDLLHGLDDAEQAVAVEELVQYLVEQGGPIPVDATRMEISTARIAQGASLWESVGCTACHGPDAANGLGFDDLAGAWTFESLADFL
;
A
#
# COMPACT_ATOMS: atom_id res chain seq x y z
N MET A 1 43.68 -2.22 -8.21
CA MET A 1 43.64 -2.02 -9.67
C MET A 1 42.95 -3.23 -10.23
N ASP A 2 41.65 -3.14 -10.50
CA ASP A 2 40.93 -4.16 -11.27
C ASP A 2 39.83 -3.47 -12.09
N SER A 3 39.82 -3.83 -13.36
CA SER A 3 39.23 -3.12 -14.49
C SER A 3 37.74 -3.40 -14.63
N GLY A 4 36.92 -2.34 -14.64
CA GLY A 4 35.54 -2.40 -15.09
C GLY A 4 35.46 -2.23 -16.61
N SER A 5 35.03 -3.27 -17.31
CA SER A 5 34.74 -3.19 -18.75
C SER A 5 33.33 -2.61 -18.94
N SER A 6 33.25 -1.45 -19.60
CA SER A 6 31.98 -0.80 -19.96
C SER A 6 31.70 -1.00 -21.45
N VAL A 7 30.53 -1.55 -21.77
CA VAL A 7 30.04 -1.69 -23.14
C VAL A 7 29.07 -0.54 -23.40
N THR A 8 29.38 0.31 -24.38
CA THR A 8 28.52 1.41 -24.82
C THR A 8 27.85 1.05 -26.15
N ILE A 9 26.52 0.95 -26.15
CA ILE A 9 25.70 0.87 -27.36
C ILE A 9 25.22 2.29 -27.68
N ARG A 10 25.62 2.81 -28.85
CA ARG A 10 25.18 4.13 -29.33
C ARG A 10 23.86 3.99 -30.09
N VAL A 11 22.80 4.62 -29.57
CA VAL A 11 21.59 4.94 -30.33
C VAL A 11 21.57 6.45 -30.53
N SER A 12 21.39 6.88 -31.77
CA SER A 12 21.43 8.29 -32.19
C SER A 12 20.09 8.98 -31.91
N GLY A 13 20.06 9.92 -30.97
CA GLY A 13 18.96 10.88 -30.79
C GLY A 13 18.79 11.38 -29.35
N ASN A 14 19.12 12.65 -29.12
CA ASN A 14 18.95 13.48 -27.90
C ASN A 14 19.79 13.09 -26.65
N PRO A 15 20.40 14.05 -25.92
CA PRO A 15 21.30 13.71 -24.81
C PRO A 15 20.51 13.29 -23.56
N PRO A 16 20.88 12.19 -22.89
CA PRO A 16 20.24 11.78 -21.64
C PRO A 16 20.72 12.68 -20.49
N ARG A 17 19.79 13.24 -19.72
CA ARG A 17 20.09 13.85 -18.42
C ARG A 17 20.28 12.72 -17.40
N GLU A 18 21.52 12.39 -17.12
CA GLU A 18 21.90 11.39 -16.13
C GLU A 18 21.86 11.98 -14.71
N HIS A 19 20.78 11.71 -13.96
CA HIS A 19 20.76 11.95 -12.51
C HIS A 19 21.31 10.72 -11.78
N ILE A 20 22.56 10.83 -11.31
CA ILE A 20 23.21 9.79 -10.51
C ILE A 20 22.65 9.83 -9.08
N VAL A 21 21.63 9.02 -8.80
CA VAL A 21 21.13 8.78 -7.44
C VAL A 21 22.05 7.79 -6.73
N LYS A 22 22.90 8.28 -5.82
CA LYS A 22 23.77 7.43 -4.98
C LYS A 22 22.98 6.82 -3.83
N MET A 23 22.42 5.63 -4.03
CA MET A 23 21.85 4.84 -2.92
C MET A 23 22.96 4.16 -2.12
N ARG A 24 23.17 4.58 -0.86
CA ARG A 24 24.13 3.95 0.07
C ARG A 24 23.46 2.78 0.79
N ARG A 25 23.72 1.55 0.35
CA ARG A 25 23.27 0.33 1.05
C ARG A 25 24.27 0.00 2.17
N LYS A 26 23.83 0.03 3.43
CA LYS A 26 24.62 -0.46 4.57
C LYS A 26 24.22 -1.89 4.88
N THR A 27 25.06 -2.85 4.53
CA THR A 27 24.91 -4.25 4.94
C THR A 27 25.62 -4.44 6.28
N SER A 28 24.86 -4.43 7.38
CA SER A 28 25.33 -5.01 8.64
C SER A 28 24.90 -6.47 8.62
N GLY A 29 25.85 -7.36 8.33
CA GLY A 29 25.65 -8.79 8.50
C GLY A 29 26.06 -9.15 9.92
N ASP A 30 25.09 -9.51 10.76
CA ASP A 30 25.35 -10.17 12.03
C ASP A 30 24.72 -11.56 12.00
N SER A 31 25.59 -12.56 12.05
CA SER A 31 25.24 -13.98 12.05
C SER A 31 24.73 -14.37 13.44
N ILE A 32 23.50 -14.88 13.54
CA ILE A 32 22.97 -15.43 14.79
C ILE A 32 23.36 -16.90 14.88
N ALA A 33 24.32 -17.21 15.76
CA ALA A 33 24.63 -18.56 16.21
C ALA A 33 23.47 -19.10 17.06
N SER A 34 22.90 -20.23 16.66
CA SER A 34 21.86 -20.96 17.39
C SER A 34 22.51 -21.96 18.34
N ASN A 35 22.36 -21.74 19.64
CA ASN A 35 22.73 -22.69 20.69
C ASN A 35 21.47 -23.26 21.35
N SER A 36 21.15 -24.48 20.94
CA SER A 36 20.09 -25.33 21.49
C SER A 36 20.54 -25.94 22.81
N THR A 37 19.86 -25.61 23.92
CA THR A 37 20.04 -26.29 25.20
C THR A 37 18.88 -27.26 25.45
N LYS A 38 19.26 -28.51 25.71
CA LYS A 38 18.37 -29.65 25.94
C LYS A 38 17.70 -29.56 27.31
N THR A 39 16.43 -29.91 27.35
CA THR A 39 15.64 -30.17 28.55
C THR A 39 16.05 -31.48 29.20
N LEU A 40 16.32 -31.46 30.51
CA LEU A 40 16.20 -32.65 31.37
C LEU A 40 15.35 -32.26 32.57
N GLY A 41 14.27 -32.99 32.78
CA GLY A 41 13.48 -32.95 34.00
C GLY A 41 14.03 -33.93 35.04
N ALA A 42 13.78 -33.62 36.31
CA ALA A 42 13.52 -34.59 37.38
C ALA A 42 12.87 -33.88 38.57
N ALA A 43 12.10 -34.65 39.31
CA ALA A 43 11.11 -34.25 40.31
C ALA A 43 11.67 -33.94 41.71
N SER A 44 10.86 -33.19 42.46
CA SER A 44 10.59 -33.24 43.92
C SER A 44 11.74 -33.25 44.93
N VAL A 45 11.69 -32.35 45.93
CA VAL A 45 11.48 -32.65 47.37
C VAL A 45 11.31 -31.33 48.15
N LEU A 46 10.49 -31.41 49.19
CA LEU A 46 9.97 -30.40 50.10
C LEU A 46 11.00 -29.93 51.16
N ALA A 47 10.84 -28.67 51.59
CA ALA A 47 11.22 -28.05 52.88
C ALA A 47 12.70 -27.71 53.17
N LEU A 48 13.01 -26.44 53.48
CA LEU A 48 13.03 -25.87 54.84
C LEU A 48 13.54 -24.41 54.84
N LEU A 49 13.00 -23.63 55.76
CA LEU A 49 13.36 -22.24 56.07
C LEU A 49 14.83 -22.13 56.52
N ALA A 50 15.58 -21.22 55.89
CA ALA A 50 16.79 -20.64 56.44
C ALA A 50 16.91 -19.19 56.00
N SER A 51 16.59 -18.28 56.93
CA SER A 51 16.91 -16.87 56.87
C SER A 51 18.41 -16.69 57.10
N VAL A 52 19.14 -16.41 56.03
CA VAL A 52 20.48 -15.81 56.08
C VAL A 52 20.44 -14.51 55.29
N GLY A 53 20.81 -13.42 55.96
CA GLY A 53 20.84 -12.08 55.39
C GLY A 53 21.82 -12.01 54.23
N GLY A 54 21.30 -11.68 53.06
CA GLY A 54 22.05 -11.15 51.93
C GLY A 54 21.56 -9.74 51.65
N CYS A 55 22.48 -8.78 51.60
CA CYS A 55 22.23 -7.46 51.05
C CYS A 55 22.13 -7.61 49.53
N ASP A 56 20.99 -8.06 49.04
CA ASP A 56 20.63 -7.93 47.63
C ASP A 56 19.94 -6.57 47.46
N ASP A 57 20.53 -5.72 46.65
CA ASP A 57 19.86 -4.54 46.13
C ASP A 57 18.51 -4.98 45.54
N PRO A 58 17.37 -4.37 45.90
CA PRO A 58 16.17 -4.49 45.12
C PRO A 58 16.40 -3.67 43.84
N GLY A 59 17.21 -4.20 42.93
CA GLY A 59 17.09 -3.95 41.52
C GLY A 59 15.69 -4.39 41.14
N SER A 60 14.75 -3.48 41.32
CA SER A 60 13.38 -3.55 40.85
C SER A 60 13.43 -3.98 39.40
N VAL A 61 13.32 -5.29 39.16
CA VAL A 61 12.77 -5.80 37.92
C VAL A 61 11.34 -5.31 37.95
N SER A 62 11.16 -4.08 37.46
CA SER A 62 9.86 -3.56 37.10
C SER A 62 9.30 -4.63 36.18
N LYS A 63 8.40 -5.44 36.73
CA LYS A 63 7.53 -6.31 35.94
C LYS A 63 6.87 -5.32 35.01
N VAL A 64 7.37 -5.21 33.78
CA VAL A 64 6.72 -4.41 32.75
C VAL A 64 5.36 -5.09 32.65
N SER A 65 4.36 -4.50 33.28
CA SER A 65 2.98 -4.81 32.99
C SER A 65 2.84 -4.36 31.55
N SER A 66 3.06 -5.28 30.62
CA SER A 66 2.66 -5.07 29.25
C SER A 66 1.15 -4.92 29.31
N THR A 67 0.69 -3.68 29.42
CA THR A 67 -0.71 -3.34 29.22
C THR A 67 -1.01 -3.74 27.79
N GLU A 68 -1.47 -4.97 27.58
CA GLU A 68 -1.92 -5.44 26.28
C GLU A 68 -3.25 -4.75 25.99
N TRP A 69 -3.19 -3.56 25.40
CA TRP A 69 -4.34 -2.91 24.81
C TRP A 69 -4.63 -3.58 23.47
N ARG A 70 -5.46 -4.63 23.51
CA ARG A 70 -5.93 -5.36 22.32
C ARG A 70 -7.38 -4.99 22.05
N SER A 71 -7.60 -4.01 21.18
CA SER A 71 -8.92 -3.73 20.64
C SER A 71 -8.96 -4.03 19.15
N ARG A 72 -9.91 -4.88 18.72
CA ARG A 72 -10.07 -5.22 17.29
C ARG A 72 -10.32 -3.98 16.44
N ALA A 73 -11.07 -3.01 16.96
CA ALA A 73 -11.31 -1.76 16.25
C ALA A 73 -10.01 -0.96 16.00
N ALA A 74 -9.12 -0.86 16.99
CA ALA A 74 -7.85 -0.16 16.78
C ALA A 74 -6.89 -0.97 15.90
N GLU A 75 -6.86 -2.30 16.06
CA GLU A 75 -6.04 -3.17 15.20
C GLU A 75 -6.50 -3.10 13.74
N ASN A 76 -7.81 -3.06 13.47
CA ASN A 76 -8.36 -2.89 12.12
C ASN A 76 -7.97 -1.52 11.53
N LEU A 77 -8.13 -0.45 12.31
CA LEU A 77 -7.74 0.89 11.84
C LEU A 77 -6.23 0.98 11.53
N ALA A 78 -5.40 0.35 12.37
CA ALA A 78 -3.96 0.29 12.15
C ALA A 78 -3.58 -0.60 10.94
N ALA A 79 -4.33 -1.68 10.69
CA ALA A 79 -4.18 -2.51 9.50
C ALA A 79 -4.56 -1.73 8.23
N ASP A 80 -5.65 -0.98 8.25
CA ASP A 80 -6.12 -0.14 7.13
C ASP A 80 -5.09 0.92 6.76
N ALA A 81 -4.48 1.56 7.77
CA ALA A 81 -3.37 2.50 7.60
C ALA A 81 -2.05 1.85 7.16
N SER A 82 -1.93 0.51 7.23
CA SER A 82 -0.77 -0.27 6.77
C SER A 82 0.58 0.20 7.29
N CYS A 83 0.66 0.66 8.54
CA CYS A 83 1.89 1.23 9.11
C CYS A 83 3.09 0.27 9.01
N THR A 84 2.84 -1.04 9.17
CA THR A 84 3.90 -2.07 9.11
C THR A 84 4.42 -2.36 7.70
N ALA A 85 3.84 -1.74 6.66
CA ALA A 85 4.38 -1.80 5.30
C ALA A 85 5.70 -1.01 5.17
N CYS A 86 5.86 0.05 5.96
CA CYS A 86 7.04 0.94 5.91
C CYS A 86 7.83 0.97 7.23
N HIS A 87 7.19 0.78 8.38
CA HIS A 87 7.85 0.80 9.68
C HIS A 87 8.11 -0.61 10.21
N GLU A 88 9.29 -0.80 10.80
CA GLU A 88 9.66 -2.05 11.46
C GLU A 88 8.75 -2.33 12.67
N ALA A 89 8.32 -3.58 12.80
CA ALA A 89 7.46 -4.03 13.89
C ALA A 89 7.87 -5.44 14.32
N GLY A 90 7.71 -5.73 15.62
CA GLY A 90 7.91 -7.07 16.15
C GLY A 90 7.01 -8.10 15.44
N THR A 91 7.47 -9.35 15.37
CA THR A 91 6.79 -10.43 14.62
C THR A 91 5.33 -10.64 15.03
N ASP A 92 5.02 -10.48 16.33
CA ASP A 92 3.65 -10.60 16.85
C ASP A 92 2.76 -9.41 16.50
N VAL A 93 3.31 -8.21 16.36
CA VAL A 93 2.56 -7.03 15.88
C VAL A 93 2.28 -7.18 14.39
N ARG A 94 3.28 -7.59 13.61
CA ARG A 94 3.12 -7.81 12.17
C ARG A 94 2.11 -8.92 11.85
N ARG A 95 2.08 -9.99 12.66
CA ARG A 95 1.08 -11.08 12.50
C ARG A 95 -0.34 -10.62 12.81
N ARG A 96 -0.51 -9.73 13.79
CA ARG A 96 -1.83 -9.23 14.21
C ARG A 96 -2.38 -8.14 13.29
N LEU A 97 -1.57 -7.13 12.99
CA LEU A 97 -2.00 -5.98 12.17
C LEU A 97 -1.95 -6.30 10.68
N GLY A 98 -0.94 -7.05 10.23
CA GLY A 98 -0.71 -7.29 8.82
C GLY A 98 -0.44 -6.01 8.01
N VAL A 99 -0.62 -6.13 6.70
CA VAL A 99 -0.58 -5.02 5.74
C VAL A 99 -1.85 -5.08 4.91
N SER A 100 -2.51 -3.95 4.70
CA SER A 100 -3.62 -3.88 3.76
C SER A 100 -3.04 -3.97 2.34
N PRO A 101 -3.61 -4.81 1.45
CA PRO A 101 -3.11 -4.95 0.09
C PRO A 101 -3.15 -3.60 -0.64
N ALA A 102 -2.10 -3.33 -1.41
CA ALA A 102 -2.05 -2.21 -2.33
C ALA A 102 -2.74 -2.58 -3.65
N PRO A 103 -3.35 -1.61 -4.37
CA PRO A 103 -3.89 -1.86 -5.69
C PRO A 103 -2.79 -2.30 -6.67
N LEU A 104 -3.17 -3.07 -7.70
CA LEU A 104 -2.29 -3.38 -8.82
C LEU A 104 -2.10 -2.12 -9.68
N ILE A 105 -0.88 -1.58 -9.69
CA ILE A 105 -0.54 -0.33 -10.40
C ILE A 105 0.14 -0.62 -11.76
N LEU A 106 0.95 -1.68 -11.85
CA LEU A 106 1.79 -1.97 -13.02
C LEU A 106 1.28 -3.15 -13.83
N GLY A 107 1.73 -3.21 -15.09
CA GLY A 107 1.45 -4.30 -16.04
C GLY A 107 0.12 -4.15 -16.78
N ALA A 108 -0.23 -5.15 -17.59
CA ALA A 108 -1.40 -5.13 -18.48
C ALA A 108 -2.73 -4.90 -17.74
N ASN A 109 -2.86 -5.43 -16.52
CA ASN A 109 -4.05 -5.25 -15.67
C ASN A 109 -3.85 -4.14 -14.61
N GLY A 110 -2.78 -3.34 -14.75
CA GLY A 110 -2.47 -2.22 -13.88
C GLY A 110 -3.37 -1.01 -14.15
N VAL A 111 -3.06 0.12 -13.51
CA VAL A 111 -3.92 1.32 -13.65
C VAL A 111 -3.89 1.90 -15.06
N GLY A 112 -2.79 1.73 -15.81
CA GLY A 112 -2.68 2.21 -17.19
C GLY A 112 -3.68 1.59 -18.16
N GLY A 113 -4.06 0.33 -17.95
CA GLY A 113 -5.06 -0.37 -18.76
C GLY A 113 -6.49 -0.22 -18.23
N ARG A 114 -6.67 0.41 -17.06
CA ARG A 114 -7.95 0.53 -16.36
C ARG A 114 -8.52 1.95 -16.27
N LEU A 115 -7.65 2.94 -16.07
CA LEU A 115 -7.99 4.35 -15.90
C LEU A 115 -7.53 5.23 -17.06
N SER A 116 -8.30 6.28 -17.32
CA SER A 116 -7.88 7.36 -18.22
C SER A 116 -6.64 8.09 -17.67
N PRO A 117 -5.79 8.71 -18.52
CA PRO A 117 -4.65 9.49 -18.05
C PRO A 117 -5.05 10.62 -17.08
N ALA A 118 -6.24 11.22 -17.27
CA ALA A 118 -6.78 12.23 -16.38
C ALA A 118 -7.11 11.67 -15.00
N ALA A 119 -7.76 10.51 -14.92
CA ALA A 119 -8.03 9.85 -13.66
C ALA A 119 -6.73 9.40 -12.95
N ILE A 120 -5.73 8.92 -13.69
CA ILE A 120 -4.42 8.58 -13.11
C ILE A 120 -3.78 9.83 -12.49
N ARG A 121 -3.78 10.98 -13.17
CA ARG A 121 -3.27 12.24 -12.61
C ARG A 121 -3.96 12.61 -11.30
N THR A 122 -5.29 12.61 -11.29
CA THR A 122 -6.09 12.91 -10.09
C THR A 122 -5.73 11.96 -8.95
N ARG A 123 -5.56 10.67 -9.24
CA ARG A 123 -5.19 9.64 -8.26
C ARG A 123 -3.77 9.80 -7.71
N VAL A 124 -2.81 10.20 -8.56
CA VAL A 124 -1.40 10.41 -8.17
C VAL A 124 -1.26 11.65 -7.29
N ARG A 125 -2.01 12.72 -7.61
CA ARG A 125 -2.03 13.96 -6.80
C ARG A 125 -2.89 13.83 -5.55
N GLY A 126 -3.89 12.96 -5.57
CA GLY A 126 -4.80 12.76 -4.45
C GLY A 126 -4.13 12.05 -3.29
N HIS A 127 -4.22 12.65 -2.11
CA HIS A 127 -3.75 12.09 -0.85
C HIS A 127 -4.71 12.52 0.27
N GLY A 128 -4.63 11.84 1.42
CA GLY A 128 -5.45 12.20 2.59
C GLY A 128 -6.86 11.61 2.59
N ALA A 129 -7.54 11.75 3.72
CA ALA A 129 -8.83 11.12 3.99
C ALA A 129 -9.95 11.68 3.08
N GLU A 130 -9.87 12.96 2.73
CA GLU A 130 -10.79 13.68 1.85
C GLU A 130 -10.82 13.14 0.42
N SER A 131 -9.70 12.57 -0.04
CA SER A 131 -9.61 11.96 -1.37
C SER A 131 -10.18 10.53 -1.40
N GLY A 132 -10.51 9.95 -0.24
CA GLY A 132 -10.84 8.54 -0.11
C GLY A 132 -9.65 7.61 -0.41
N LEU A 133 -8.46 8.15 -0.62
CA LEU A 133 -7.26 7.39 -0.98
C LEU A 133 -6.39 7.16 0.26
N ARG A 134 -5.94 5.92 0.43
CA ARG A 134 -4.98 5.54 1.48
C ARG A 134 -3.53 5.87 1.11
N MET A 135 -3.29 6.35 -0.11
CA MET A 135 -1.94 6.64 -0.58
C MET A 135 -1.45 7.94 0.09
N PRO A 136 -0.30 7.92 0.79
CA PRO A 136 0.28 9.15 1.32
C PRO A 136 0.81 10.03 0.19
N ASP A 137 1.05 11.30 0.47
CA ASP A 137 1.72 12.19 -0.49
C ASP A 137 3.19 11.77 -0.68
N LEU A 138 3.45 11.02 -1.75
CA LEU A 138 4.80 10.56 -2.10
C LEU A 138 5.64 11.66 -2.77
N LEU A 139 5.04 12.78 -3.17
CA LEU A 139 5.71 13.86 -3.91
C LEU A 139 5.88 15.14 -3.09
N HIS A 140 5.53 15.13 -1.80
CA HIS A 140 5.61 16.27 -0.86
C HIS A 140 6.99 16.97 -0.78
N GLY A 141 8.07 16.30 -1.18
CA GLY A 141 9.43 16.84 -1.13
C GLY A 141 9.86 17.63 -2.37
N LEU A 142 9.02 17.69 -3.40
CA LEU A 142 9.25 18.43 -4.65
C LEU A 142 8.55 19.79 -4.60
N ASP A 143 9.10 20.78 -5.30
CA ASP A 143 8.35 22.01 -5.53
C ASP A 143 7.23 21.81 -6.55
N ASP A 144 6.34 22.80 -6.71
CA ASP A 144 5.15 22.69 -7.57
C ASP A 144 5.50 22.37 -9.05
N ALA A 145 6.63 22.89 -9.55
CA ALA A 145 7.05 22.69 -10.93
C ALA A 145 7.65 21.29 -11.12
N GLU A 146 8.52 20.87 -10.20
CA GLU A 146 9.09 19.53 -10.17
C GLU A 146 8.00 18.46 -9.97
N GLN A 147 7.06 18.70 -9.07
CA GLN A 147 5.92 17.83 -8.84
C GLN A 147 5.06 17.71 -10.10
N ALA A 148 4.81 18.82 -10.81
CA ALA A 148 4.03 18.78 -12.04
C ALA A 148 4.69 17.93 -13.12
N VAL A 149 6.01 18.03 -13.29
CA VAL A 149 6.77 17.19 -14.22
C VAL A 149 6.72 15.73 -13.78
N ALA A 150 7.00 15.44 -12.50
CA ALA A 150 6.99 14.08 -11.97
C ALA A 150 5.63 13.38 -12.13
N VAL A 151 4.53 14.11 -11.92
CA VAL A 151 3.18 13.57 -12.12
C VAL A 151 2.94 13.19 -13.57
N GLU A 152 3.29 14.04 -14.54
CA GLU A 152 3.08 13.71 -15.95
C GLU A 152 3.97 12.55 -16.41
N GLU A 153 5.23 12.50 -15.96
CA GLU A 153 6.13 11.37 -16.25
C GLU A 153 5.60 10.05 -15.68
N LEU A 154 5.08 10.07 -14.45
CA LEU A 154 4.45 8.89 -13.84
C LEU A 154 3.20 8.46 -14.61
N VAL A 155 2.34 9.40 -15.00
CA VAL A 155 1.12 9.10 -15.75
C VAL A 155 1.47 8.47 -17.09
N GLN A 156 2.43 9.06 -17.82
CA GLN A 156 2.87 8.53 -19.10
C GLN A 156 3.46 7.12 -18.95
N TYR A 157 4.35 6.93 -17.96
CA TYR A 157 4.91 5.62 -17.66
C TYR A 157 3.81 4.59 -17.37
N LEU A 158 2.84 4.91 -16.53
CA LEU A 158 1.76 3.99 -16.17
C LEU A 158 0.88 3.61 -17.37
N VAL A 159 0.55 4.58 -18.21
CA VAL A 159 -0.23 4.35 -19.45
C VAL A 159 0.53 3.43 -20.41
N GLU A 160 1.84 3.60 -20.56
CA GLU A 160 2.67 2.74 -21.42
C GLU A 160 2.69 1.27 -20.97
N GLN A 161 2.50 0.99 -19.67
CA GLN A 161 2.52 -0.37 -19.12
C GLN A 161 1.26 -1.20 -19.44
N GLY A 162 0.13 -0.55 -19.70
CA GLY A 162 -1.17 -1.19 -19.97
C GLY A 162 -1.73 -0.93 -21.37
N GLY A 163 -1.10 -0.04 -22.12
CA GLY A 163 -1.62 0.50 -23.37
C GLY A 163 -2.59 1.66 -23.12
N PRO A 164 -2.69 2.64 -24.03
CA PRO A 164 -3.61 3.75 -23.86
C PRO A 164 -5.04 3.24 -23.85
N ILE A 165 -5.81 3.60 -22.82
CA ILE A 165 -7.26 3.44 -22.86
C ILE A 165 -7.80 4.50 -23.81
N PRO A 166 -8.40 4.12 -24.94
CA PRO A 166 -9.11 5.06 -25.76
C PRO A 166 -10.38 5.45 -25.00
N VAL A 167 -10.32 6.57 -24.27
CA VAL A 167 -11.51 7.27 -23.78
C VAL A 167 -12.21 7.94 -24.96
N ASP A 168 -12.66 7.12 -25.89
CA ASP A 168 -13.65 7.47 -26.88
C ASP A 168 -14.99 7.60 -26.11
N ALA A 169 -15.36 8.84 -25.79
CA ALA A 169 -16.64 9.19 -25.18
C ALA A 169 -17.87 8.86 -26.07
N THR A 170 -17.66 8.27 -27.25
CA THR A 170 -18.65 8.03 -28.30
C THR A 170 -19.07 6.56 -28.48
N ARG A 171 -18.64 5.61 -27.63
CA ARG A 171 -18.88 4.16 -27.88
C ARG A 171 -19.75 3.36 -26.91
N MET A 172 -20.38 3.96 -25.89
CA MET A 172 -21.50 3.26 -25.25
C MET A 172 -22.77 3.51 -26.04
N GLU A 173 -23.28 2.48 -26.72
CA GLU A 173 -24.69 2.46 -27.09
C GLU A 173 -25.52 2.41 -25.79
N ILE A 174 -25.93 3.59 -25.36
CA ILE A 174 -26.80 3.79 -24.21
C ILE A 174 -28.20 3.29 -24.61
N SER A 175 -28.49 2.04 -24.25
CA SER A 175 -29.86 1.52 -24.36
C SER A 175 -30.64 1.83 -23.10
N THR A 176 -31.88 2.28 -23.26
CA THR A 176 -32.81 2.50 -22.13
C THR A 176 -33.02 1.22 -21.32
N ALA A 177 -32.96 0.06 -21.98
CA ALA A 177 -33.02 -1.25 -21.33
C ALA A 177 -31.84 -1.50 -20.38
N ARG A 178 -30.59 -1.18 -20.78
CA ARG A 178 -29.41 -1.30 -19.92
C ARG A 178 -29.44 -0.31 -18.75
N ILE A 179 -29.94 0.91 -18.95
CA ILE A 179 -30.14 1.87 -17.86
C ILE A 179 -31.12 1.28 -16.82
N ALA A 180 -32.27 0.78 -17.26
CA ALA A 180 -33.26 0.20 -16.37
C ALA A 180 -32.72 -1.04 -15.63
N GLN A 181 -31.93 -1.88 -16.31
CA GLN A 181 -31.25 -3.01 -15.70
C GLN A 181 -30.24 -2.56 -14.64
N GLY A 182 -29.40 -1.56 -14.95
CA GLY A 182 -28.42 -1.01 -14.01
C GLY A 182 -29.07 -0.41 -12.77
N ALA A 183 -30.19 0.31 -12.92
CA ALA A 183 -30.97 0.83 -11.80
C ALA A 183 -31.52 -0.29 -10.90
N SER A 184 -32.06 -1.35 -11.50
CA SER A 184 -32.53 -2.52 -10.73
C SER A 184 -31.39 -3.24 -10.00
N LEU A 185 -30.22 -3.37 -10.63
CA LEU A 185 -29.04 -3.95 -9.99
C LEU A 185 -28.55 -3.09 -8.82
N TRP A 186 -28.47 -1.77 -8.99
CA TRP A 186 -28.06 -0.82 -7.95
C TRP A 186 -28.85 -1.02 -6.65
N GLU A 187 -30.16 -1.19 -6.77
CA GLU A 187 -31.05 -1.45 -5.64
C GLU A 187 -30.92 -2.88 -5.10
N SER A 188 -30.92 -3.88 -5.98
CA SER A 188 -31.05 -5.29 -5.58
C SER A 188 -29.77 -5.91 -5.02
N VAL A 189 -28.59 -5.47 -5.47
CA VAL A 189 -27.30 -5.97 -4.97
C VAL A 189 -26.81 -5.24 -3.72
N GLY A 190 -27.52 -4.17 -3.32
CA GLY A 190 -27.24 -3.41 -2.10
C GLY A 190 -26.25 -2.26 -2.26
N CYS A 191 -25.94 -1.81 -3.48
CA CYS A 191 -25.10 -0.62 -3.71
C CYS A 191 -25.64 0.60 -2.94
N THR A 192 -26.97 0.71 -2.86
CA THR A 192 -27.69 1.76 -2.14
C THR A 192 -27.33 1.86 -0.67
N ALA A 193 -26.87 0.78 -0.03
CA ALA A 193 -26.53 0.75 1.39
C ALA A 193 -25.32 1.62 1.73
N CYS A 194 -24.35 1.75 0.82
CA CYS A 194 -23.14 2.54 1.02
C CYS A 194 -23.06 3.76 0.11
N HIS A 195 -23.59 3.67 -1.11
CA HIS A 195 -23.46 4.71 -2.12
C HIS A 195 -24.71 5.59 -2.26
N GLY A 196 -25.79 5.27 -1.55
CA GLY A 196 -27.03 6.05 -1.55
C GLY A 196 -28.05 5.58 -2.61
N PRO A 197 -29.31 6.02 -2.48
CA PRO A 197 -30.40 5.55 -3.33
C PRO A 197 -30.33 6.06 -4.77
N ASP A 198 -29.72 7.23 -4.99
CA ASP A 198 -29.59 7.84 -6.31
C ASP A 198 -28.27 7.39 -6.97
N ALA A 199 -28.38 6.46 -7.92
CA ALA A 199 -27.23 5.96 -8.68
C ALA A 199 -26.50 7.05 -9.48
N ALA A 200 -27.18 8.14 -9.86
CA ALA A 200 -26.57 9.22 -10.62
C ALA A 200 -25.64 10.10 -9.75
N ASN A 201 -25.84 10.12 -8.43
CA ASN A 201 -25.08 10.91 -7.47
C ASN A 201 -24.50 10.02 -6.36
N GLY A 202 -24.21 8.76 -6.68
CA GLY A 202 -23.74 7.79 -5.72
C GLY A 202 -22.38 8.19 -5.13
N LEU A 203 -22.22 8.16 -3.81
CA LEU A 203 -20.98 8.55 -3.14
C LEU A 203 -19.79 7.76 -3.70
N GLY A 204 -18.74 8.43 -4.18
CA GLY A 204 -17.54 7.76 -4.71
C GLY A 204 -17.70 7.18 -6.12
N PHE A 205 -18.79 7.50 -6.81
CA PHE A 205 -19.00 7.22 -8.24
C PHE A 205 -18.98 8.51 -9.09
N ASP A 206 -18.37 9.58 -8.58
CA ASP A 206 -18.18 10.82 -9.32
C ASP A 206 -17.26 10.57 -10.54
N ASP A 207 -17.65 11.11 -11.70
CA ASP A 207 -16.86 11.10 -12.94
C ASP A 207 -16.40 9.71 -13.45
N LEU A 208 -17.21 8.66 -13.25
CA LEU A 208 -16.89 7.33 -13.81
C LEU A 208 -16.63 7.36 -15.32
N ALA A 209 -17.42 8.13 -16.06
CA ALA A 209 -17.34 8.20 -17.51
C ALA A 209 -16.06 8.93 -17.98
N GLY A 210 -15.50 9.83 -17.18
CA GLY A 210 -14.19 10.45 -17.45
C GLY A 210 -13.01 9.58 -17.02
N ALA A 211 -13.22 8.72 -16.03
CA ALA A 211 -12.18 7.88 -15.45
C ALA A 211 -12.02 6.51 -16.10
N TRP A 212 -13.10 5.89 -16.58
CA TRP A 212 -13.14 4.52 -17.07
C TRP A 212 -13.81 4.42 -18.43
N THR A 213 -13.51 3.36 -19.18
CA THR A 213 -14.40 2.88 -20.25
C THR A 213 -15.39 1.88 -19.68
N PHE A 214 -16.47 1.60 -20.42
CA PHE A 214 -17.43 0.58 -19.99
C PHE A 214 -16.74 -0.78 -19.80
N GLU A 215 -15.95 -1.22 -20.78
CA GLU A 215 -15.18 -2.46 -20.71
C GLU A 215 -14.20 -2.47 -19.53
N SER A 216 -13.42 -1.39 -19.33
CA SER A 216 -12.41 -1.38 -18.25
C SER A 216 -13.03 -1.37 -16.85
N LEU A 217 -14.21 -0.76 -16.70
CA LEU A 217 -14.98 -0.80 -15.46
C LEU A 217 -15.63 -2.18 -15.26
N ALA A 218 -16.23 -2.75 -16.31
CA ALA A 218 -16.87 -4.07 -16.24
C ALA A 218 -15.86 -5.19 -15.92
N ASP A 219 -14.64 -5.11 -16.43
CA ASP A 219 -13.57 -6.06 -16.11
C ASP A 219 -13.01 -5.88 -14.69
N PHE A 220 -13.21 -4.70 -14.07
CA PHE A 220 -12.71 -4.41 -12.74
C PHE A 220 -13.66 -4.84 -11.61
N LEU A 221 -14.98 -4.70 -11.82
CA LEU A 221 -16.02 -5.04 -10.84
C LEU A 221 -16.12 -6.57 -10.63
#